data_AF-A0A438MP88-F1
#
_entry.id   AF-A0A438MP88-F1
#
_cell.length_a   1.000
_cell.length_b   1.000
_cell.length_c   1.000
_cell.angle_alpha   90.00
_cell.angle_beta   90.00
_cell.angle_gamma   90.00
#
_symmetry.space_group_name_H-M   'P 1'
#
loop_
_entity.id
_entity.type
_entity.pdbx_description
1 polymer ?
#
loop_
_entity_poly.entity_id
_entity_poly.type
_entity_poly.pdbx_seq_one_letter_code
_entity_poly.pdbx_strand_id
1 'polypeptide(L)'
;MSVSDLPEYQQLMEMLRKVTGDPDKITSLAGAWRSASGDLNEFAGELGAAVEVVDDAWKGRSADQFDTYMRKYGRAAEELKGALSSCASSLDGVASALREARTEISAIRKDLVTNAHNYEVRYFANNSEATEEDVKPELRRMVNEALGEARPWLNKAKSAVHKAQGDINRFLTERELLFRDIPDVTLQEFTPAPGRKIEWKPDPGYQTQDRTSLEGHRGGGSAGGGGSTGGYGGYGPSGPPPPGGGPAPTGQVKEWIEQAIEILTRHGVPASKMNANDIWMIIQHESGGNPNAINNWDSNADRGTPSKGLMQTIDPTFNAHKLPGHGNIYDPVDNIIAGVRYAISRYGSVSNVPGVVNTKNGLDYVGY
;
A
#
# COMPACT_ATOMS: atom_id res chain seq x y z
N MET A 1 16.75 45.45 -12.69
CA MET A 1 17.20 44.38 -11.78
C MET A 1 15.97 43.73 -11.21
N SER A 2 15.95 42.41 -11.10
CA SER A 2 14.86 41.65 -10.49
C SER A 2 15.30 41.16 -9.11
N VAL A 3 14.35 40.96 -8.18
CA VAL A 3 14.62 40.31 -6.88
C VAL A 3 15.33 38.95 -7.05
N SER A 4 15.16 38.30 -8.21
CA SER A 4 15.84 37.04 -8.58
C SER A 4 17.36 37.16 -8.71
N ASP A 5 17.87 38.37 -8.96
CA ASP A 5 19.28 38.64 -9.20
C ASP A 5 20.07 38.78 -7.88
N LEU A 6 19.36 38.86 -6.75
CA LEU A 6 19.97 38.95 -5.42
C LEU A 6 20.56 37.60 -4.98
N PRO A 7 21.79 37.56 -4.44
CA PRO A 7 22.40 36.34 -3.90
C PRO A 7 21.54 35.66 -2.81
N GLU A 8 20.84 36.44 -2.00
CA GLU A 8 19.94 35.97 -0.95
C GLU A 8 18.74 35.20 -1.54
N TYR A 9 18.27 35.59 -2.73
CA TYR A 9 17.18 34.88 -3.41
C TYR A 9 17.62 33.48 -3.84
N GLN A 10 18.88 33.31 -4.22
CA GLN A 10 19.44 31.99 -4.55
C GLN A 10 19.44 31.04 -3.35
N GLN A 11 19.55 31.55 -2.12
CA GLN A 11 19.41 30.72 -0.92
C GLN A 11 17.98 30.17 -0.78
N LEU A 12 16.96 30.98 -1.10
CA LEU A 12 15.57 30.54 -1.06
C LEU A 12 15.31 29.45 -2.11
N MET A 13 15.87 29.62 -3.31
CA MET A 13 15.80 28.60 -4.36
C MET A 13 16.49 27.29 -3.97
N GLU A 14 17.62 27.37 -3.26
CA GLU A 14 18.30 26.20 -2.72
C GLU A 14 17.48 25.49 -1.63
N MET A 15 16.72 26.23 -0.80
CA MET A 15 15.77 25.60 0.14
C MET A 15 14.67 24.85 -0.60
N LEU A 16 14.10 25.46 -1.64
CA LEU A 16 13.08 24.82 -2.47
C LEU A 16 13.64 23.55 -3.12
N ARG A 17 14.84 23.60 -3.69
CA ARG A 17 15.51 22.45 -4.31
C ARG A 17 15.72 21.28 -3.34
N LYS A 18 15.94 21.57 -2.05
CA LYS A 18 16.09 20.53 -1.01
C LYS A 18 14.78 19.82 -0.66
N VAL A 19 13.63 20.42 -0.96
CA VAL A 19 12.31 19.85 -0.66
C VAL A 19 11.57 19.38 -1.92
N THR A 20 12.12 19.57 -3.12
CA THR A 20 11.58 19.08 -4.40
C THR A 20 11.89 17.60 -4.67
N GLY A 21 11.90 16.77 -3.63
CA GLY A 21 11.98 15.31 -3.80
C GLY A 21 10.74 14.75 -4.50
N ASP A 22 10.60 13.43 -4.46
CA ASP A 22 9.46 12.71 -5.02
C ASP A 22 8.64 12.03 -3.89
N PRO A 23 7.75 12.78 -3.21
CA PRO A 23 6.91 12.25 -2.14
C PRO A 23 6.02 11.09 -2.58
N ASP A 24 5.66 11.03 -3.86
CA ASP A 24 4.76 10.00 -4.38
C ASP A 24 5.47 8.66 -4.44
N LYS A 25 6.73 8.62 -4.89
CA LYS A 25 7.57 7.42 -4.77
C LYS A 25 7.76 6.96 -3.32
N ILE A 26 7.88 7.89 -2.37
CA ILE A 26 7.99 7.54 -0.94
C ILE A 26 6.68 6.90 -0.45
N THR A 27 5.53 7.46 -0.82
CA THR A 27 4.21 6.87 -0.52
C THR A 27 4.03 5.50 -1.19
N SER A 28 4.48 5.32 -2.44
CA SER A 28 4.46 4.00 -3.10
C SER A 28 5.31 2.98 -2.37
N LEU A 29 6.51 3.36 -1.91
CA LEU A 29 7.36 2.48 -1.10
C LEU A 29 6.68 2.11 0.22
N ALA A 30 6.05 3.08 0.90
CA ALA A 30 5.27 2.82 2.10
C ALA A 30 4.11 1.83 1.83
N GLY A 31 3.44 1.95 0.68
CA GLY A 31 2.43 1.00 0.21
C GLY A 31 2.98 -0.42 0.06
N ALA A 32 4.14 -0.58 -0.59
CA ALA A 32 4.78 -1.89 -0.74
C ALA A 32 5.10 -2.56 0.61
N TRP A 33 5.54 -1.77 1.60
CA TRP A 33 5.82 -2.27 2.94
C TRP A 33 4.55 -2.72 3.68
N ARG A 34 3.43 -2.01 3.49
CA ARG A 34 2.12 -2.44 4.01
C ARG A 34 1.62 -3.71 3.33
N SER A 35 1.84 -3.85 2.02
CA SER A 35 1.50 -5.07 1.30
C SER A 35 2.26 -6.26 1.87
N ALA A 36 3.59 -6.15 2.01
CA ALA A 36 4.41 -7.21 2.60
C ALA A 36 4.01 -7.53 4.05
N SER A 37 3.62 -6.51 4.83
CA SER A 37 3.06 -6.68 6.18
C SER A 37 1.74 -7.47 6.16
N GLY A 38 0.86 -7.18 5.20
CA GLY A 38 -0.37 -7.94 4.96
C GLY A 38 -0.11 -9.40 4.60
N ASP A 39 0.82 -9.65 3.68
CA ASP A 39 1.19 -11.00 3.26
C ASP A 39 1.74 -11.83 4.45
N LEU A 40 2.57 -11.21 5.31
CA LEU A 40 3.06 -11.86 6.53
C LEU A 40 1.94 -12.23 7.50
N ASN A 41 0.91 -11.39 7.62
CA ASN A 41 -0.25 -11.66 8.45
C ASN A 41 -1.05 -12.86 7.93
N GLU A 42 -1.20 -12.98 6.60
CA GLU A 42 -1.86 -14.12 5.97
C GLU A 42 -1.07 -15.41 6.19
N PHE A 43 0.23 -15.43 5.89
CA PHE A 43 1.07 -16.61 6.13
C PHE A 43 1.10 -17.03 7.60
N ALA A 44 1.15 -16.07 8.54
CA ALA A 44 1.10 -16.37 9.96
C ALA A 44 -0.24 -17.00 10.37
N GLY A 45 -1.35 -16.51 9.79
CA GLY A 45 -2.68 -17.06 10.02
C GLY A 45 -2.83 -18.48 9.45
N GLU A 46 -2.41 -18.71 8.20
CA GLU A 46 -2.42 -20.03 7.57
C GLU A 46 -1.56 -21.04 8.33
N LEU A 47 -0.38 -20.61 8.79
CA LEU A 47 0.49 -21.44 9.61
C LEU A 47 -0.18 -21.78 10.95
N GLY A 48 -0.80 -20.80 11.60
CA GLY A 48 -1.55 -21.01 12.85
C GLY A 48 -2.65 -22.05 12.68
N ALA A 49 -3.47 -21.91 11.64
CA ALA A 49 -4.54 -22.85 11.33
C ALA A 49 -4.01 -24.26 11.03
N ALA A 50 -2.92 -24.38 10.27
CA ALA A 50 -2.29 -25.67 9.99
C ALA A 50 -1.75 -26.35 11.28
N VAL A 51 -1.21 -25.56 12.21
CA VAL A 51 -0.73 -26.06 13.51
C VAL A 51 -1.90 -26.52 14.37
N GLU A 52 -3.02 -25.81 14.39
CA GLU A 52 -4.23 -26.22 15.11
C GLU A 52 -4.78 -27.56 14.59
N VAL A 53 -4.81 -27.76 13.27
CA VAL A 53 -5.22 -29.06 12.69
C VAL A 53 -4.30 -30.20 13.14
N VAL A 54 -2.99 -29.95 13.19
CA VAL A 54 -2.02 -30.94 13.70
C VAL A 54 -2.25 -31.21 15.18
N ASP A 55 -2.45 -30.17 15.99
CA ASP A 55 -2.74 -30.31 17.42
C ASP A 55 -4.02 -31.12 17.65
N ASP A 56 -5.07 -30.93 16.85
CA ASP A 56 -6.30 -31.72 16.97
C ASP A 56 -6.12 -33.20 16.63
N ALA A 57 -5.28 -33.52 15.64
CA ALA A 57 -4.99 -34.88 15.24
C ALA A 57 -3.99 -35.61 16.17
N TRP A 58 -3.10 -34.85 16.80
CA TRP A 58 -1.97 -35.36 17.59
C TRP A 58 -2.00 -34.75 18.98
N LYS A 59 -2.22 -35.58 20.00
CA LYS A 59 -2.29 -35.13 21.39
C LYS A 59 -1.10 -35.65 22.22
N GLY A 60 -0.83 -34.96 23.32
CA GLY A 60 0.19 -35.32 24.31
C GLY A 60 1.44 -34.44 24.23
N ARG A 61 2.39 -34.66 25.14
CA ARG A 61 3.54 -33.77 25.39
C ARG A 61 4.33 -33.39 24.13
N SER A 62 4.46 -34.31 23.17
CA SER A 62 5.20 -34.07 21.93
C SER A 62 4.45 -33.12 20.97
N ALA A 63 3.11 -33.16 20.96
CA ALA A 63 2.27 -32.21 20.24
C ALA A 63 2.33 -30.82 20.88
N ASP A 64 2.21 -30.72 22.21
CA ASP A 64 2.30 -29.45 22.94
C ASP A 64 3.62 -28.72 22.67
N GLN A 65 4.72 -29.49 22.57
CA GLN A 65 6.05 -28.97 22.26
C GLN A 65 6.18 -28.52 20.80
N PHE A 66 5.55 -29.24 19.87
CA PHE A 66 5.48 -28.85 18.46
C PHE A 66 4.67 -27.56 18.28
N ASP A 67 3.47 -27.47 18.85
CA ASP A 67 2.64 -26.27 18.83
C ASP A 67 3.41 -25.06 19.41
N THR A 68 3.99 -25.23 20.60
CA THR A 68 4.82 -24.19 21.25
C THR A 68 5.98 -23.74 20.36
N TYR A 69 6.62 -24.66 19.66
CA TYR A 69 7.69 -24.36 18.72
C TYR A 69 7.18 -23.59 17.50
N MET A 70 6.10 -24.06 16.86
CA MET A 70 5.54 -23.45 15.66
C MET A 70 4.98 -22.05 15.91
N ARG A 71 4.41 -21.79 17.09
CA ARG A 71 3.99 -20.44 17.52
C ARG A 71 5.12 -19.41 17.53
N LYS A 72 6.40 -19.82 17.54
CA LYS A 72 7.54 -18.90 17.39
C LYS A 72 7.58 -18.26 16.00
N TYR A 73 7.21 -18.99 14.94
CA TYR A 73 7.13 -18.44 13.59
C TYR A 73 6.01 -17.43 13.46
N GLY A 74 4.83 -17.71 14.01
CA GLY A 74 3.72 -16.76 14.05
C GLY A 74 4.08 -15.46 14.79
N ARG A 75 4.74 -15.58 15.96
CA ARG A 75 5.24 -14.40 16.70
C ARG A 75 6.29 -13.61 15.93
N ALA A 76 7.28 -14.27 15.32
CA ALA A 76 8.29 -13.60 14.51
C ALA A 76 7.68 -12.89 13.29
N ALA A 77 6.63 -13.47 12.69
CA ALA A 77 5.87 -12.85 11.61
C ALA A 77 5.10 -11.61 12.08
N GLU A 78 4.42 -11.67 13.23
CA GLU A 78 3.70 -10.52 13.81
C GLU A 78 4.65 -9.37 14.15
N GLU A 79 5.83 -9.68 14.71
CA GLU A 79 6.89 -8.70 14.99
C GLU A 79 7.39 -8.03 13.70
N LEU A 80 7.65 -8.81 12.64
CA LEU A 80 8.10 -8.27 11.35
C LEU A 80 7.00 -7.43 10.68
N LYS A 81 5.75 -7.90 10.70
CA LYS A 81 4.57 -7.16 10.23
C LYS A 81 4.45 -5.81 10.95
N GLY A 82 4.51 -5.80 12.29
CA GLY A 82 4.48 -4.58 13.09
C GLY A 82 5.60 -3.60 12.73
N ALA A 83 6.82 -4.11 12.53
CA ALA A 83 7.95 -3.31 12.08
C ALA A 83 7.72 -2.70 10.69
N LEU A 84 7.28 -3.49 9.71
CA LEU A 84 7.03 -3.02 8.34
C LEU A 84 5.93 -1.94 8.31
N SER A 85 4.83 -2.15 9.04
CA SER A 85 3.75 -1.17 9.17
C SER A 85 4.20 0.14 9.81
N SER A 86 5.08 0.05 10.83
CA SER A 86 5.62 1.23 11.52
C SER A 86 6.60 2.00 10.65
N CYS A 87 7.45 1.31 9.89
CA CYS A 87 8.32 1.92 8.90
C CYS A 87 7.55 2.62 7.78
N ALA A 88 6.49 1.99 7.24
CA ALA A 88 5.61 2.60 6.25
C ALA A 88 4.98 3.90 6.77
N SER A 89 4.53 3.91 8.02
CA SER A 89 4.00 5.12 8.67
C SER A 89 5.03 6.24 8.79
N SER A 90 6.29 5.91 9.10
CA SER A 90 7.37 6.90 9.13
C SER A 90 7.71 7.45 7.73
N LEU A 91 7.65 6.62 6.68
CA LEU A 91 7.81 7.07 5.29
C LEU A 91 6.70 8.02 4.86
N ASP A 92 5.44 7.76 5.24
CA ASP A 92 4.34 8.69 4.95
C ASP A 92 4.48 10.03 5.67
N GLY A 93 5.05 10.02 6.88
CA GLY A 93 5.43 11.24 7.57
C GLY A 93 6.43 12.08 6.78
N VAL A 94 7.42 11.45 6.14
CA VAL A 94 8.38 12.11 5.24
C VAL A 94 7.69 12.69 4.01
N ALA A 95 6.87 11.88 3.33
CA ALA A 95 6.17 12.31 2.14
C ALA A 95 5.28 13.53 2.42
N SER A 96 4.54 13.50 3.54
CA SER A 96 3.68 14.61 3.98
C SER A 96 4.49 15.86 4.28
N ALA A 97 5.60 15.76 5.03
CA ALA A 97 6.43 16.90 5.38
C ALA A 97 7.11 17.52 4.14
N LEU A 98 7.51 16.72 3.15
CA LEU A 98 8.06 17.21 1.89
C LEU A 98 7.01 17.93 1.03
N ARG A 99 5.79 17.39 0.92
CA ARG A 99 4.69 18.05 0.20
C ARG A 99 4.37 19.41 0.81
N GLU A 100 4.21 19.45 2.13
CA GLU A 100 3.93 20.67 2.88
C GLU A 100 5.05 21.70 2.71
N ALA A 101 6.32 21.30 2.91
CA ALA A 101 7.45 22.21 2.77
C ALA A 101 7.59 22.75 1.33
N ARG A 102 7.34 21.92 0.31
CA ARG A 102 7.35 22.37 -1.09
C ARG A 102 6.25 23.40 -1.36
N THR A 103 5.03 23.13 -0.88
CA THR A 103 3.89 24.04 -1.06
C THR A 103 4.16 25.40 -0.42
N GLU A 104 4.56 25.40 0.85
CA GLU A 104 4.77 26.62 1.63
C GLU A 104 5.95 27.45 1.12
N ILE A 105 7.10 26.81 0.86
CA ILE A 105 8.27 27.52 0.33
C ILE A 105 7.99 28.07 -1.09
N SER A 106 7.19 27.37 -1.90
CA SER A 106 6.76 27.87 -3.22
C SER A 106 5.83 29.07 -3.10
N ALA A 107 4.91 29.06 -2.13
CA ALA A 107 4.01 30.18 -1.84
C ALA A 107 4.80 31.41 -1.37
N ILE A 108 5.69 31.25 -0.38
CA ILE A 108 6.59 32.30 0.12
C ILE A 108 7.40 32.92 -1.03
N ARG A 109 7.96 32.10 -1.92
CA ARG A 109 8.68 32.59 -3.10
C ARG A 109 7.78 33.41 -4.02
N LYS A 110 6.55 32.96 -4.27
CA LYS A 110 5.59 33.66 -5.15
C LYS A 110 5.20 35.01 -4.56
N ASP A 111 4.95 35.06 -3.25
CA ASP A 111 4.59 36.27 -2.53
C ASP A 111 5.76 37.26 -2.51
N LEU A 112 6.98 36.78 -2.26
CA LEU A 112 8.20 37.59 -2.35
C LEU A 112 8.33 38.26 -3.73
N VAL A 113 8.23 37.47 -4.81
CA VAL A 113 8.35 38.01 -6.18
C VAL A 113 7.27 39.05 -6.47
N THR A 114 6.04 38.79 -6.04
CA THR A 114 4.90 39.70 -6.24
C THR A 114 5.08 41.00 -5.45
N ASN A 115 5.48 40.91 -4.18
CA ASN A 115 5.67 42.04 -3.29
C ASN A 115 6.86 42.90 -3.73
N ALA A 116 7.97 42.27 -4.11
CA ALA A 116 9.14 42.95 -4.67
C ALA A 116 8.77 43.74 -5.92
N HIS A 117 8.08 43.11 -6.88
CA HIS A 117 7.64 43.78 -8.11
C HIS A 117 6.73 44.98 -7.82
N ASN A 118 5.73 44.79 -6.94
CA ASN A 118 4.81 45.86 -6.57
C ASN A 118 5.53 47.02 -5.85
N TYR A 119 6.54 46.73 -5.05
CA TYR A 119 7.37 47.73 -4.39
C TYR A 119 8.19 48.52 -5.41
N GLU A 120 8.90 47.86 -6.32
CA GLU A 120 9.71 48.51 -7.36
C GLU A 120 8.85 49.44 -8.23
N VAL A 121 7.71 48.95 -8.71
CA VAL A 121 6.77 49.75 -9.53
C VAL A 121 6.34 51.02 -8.80
N ARG A 122 5.96 50.92 -7.51
CA ARG A 122 5.56 52.09 -6.71
C ARG A 122 6.73 53.02 -6.41
N TYR A 123 7.92 52.47 -6.18
CA TYR A 123 9.10 53.25 -5.84
C TYR A 123 9.54 54.11 -7.03
N PHE A 124 9.68 53.54 -8.22
CA PHE A 124 10.08 54.27 -9.43
C PHE A 124 8.99 55.24 -9.93
N ALA A 125 7.72 54.93 -9.71
CA ALA A 125 6.63 55.88 -10.03
C ALA A 125 6.70 57.17 -9.19
N ASN A 126 7.20 57.09 -7.96
CA ASN A 126 7.31 58.23 -7.05
C ASN A 126 8.70 58.88 -7.03
N ASN A 127 9.70 58.25 -7.64
CA ASN A 127 11.09 58.72 -7.66
C ASN A 127 11.68 58.57 -9.08
N SER A 128 11.42 59.55 -9.95
CA SER A 128 11.78 59.47 -11.37
C SER A 128 13.29 59.46 -11.67
N GLU A 129 14.12 59.91 -10.72
CA GLU A 129 15.58 59.89 -10.83
C GLU A 129 16.22 58.70 -10.11
N ALA A 130 15.43 57.86 -9.44
CA ALA A 130 15.95 56.70 -8.72
C ALA A 130 16.52 55.64 -9.67
N THR A 131 17.52 54.94 -9.17
CA THR A 131 18.22 53.85 -9.85
C THR A 131 17.89 52.50 -9.20
N GLU A 132 18.32 51.41 -9.85
CA GLU A 132 18.16 50.06 -9.32
C GLU A 132 18.93 49.83 -8.00
N GLU A 133 19.97 50.61 -7.72
CA GLU A 133 20.71 50.53 -6.45
C GLU A 133 19.86 51.00 -5.26
N ASP A 134 18.94 51.95 -5.49
CA ASP A 134 18.16 52.58 -4.41
C ASP A 134 17.10 51.64 -3.82
N VAL A 135 16.61 50.67 -4.61
CA VAL A 135 15.62 49.67 -4.17
C VAL A 135 16.25 48.44 -3.52
N LYS A 136 17.54 48.17 -3.77
CA LYS A 136 18.24 46.96 -3.29
C LYS A 136 18.15 46.72 -1.78
N PRO A 137 18.33 47.74 -0.89
CA PRO A 137 18.27 47.51 0.54
C PRO A 137 16.94 46.92 1.00
N GLU A 138 15.84 47.42 0.43
CA GLU A 138 14.49 46.98 0.77
C GLU A 138 14.17 45.61 0.15
N LEU A 139 14.59 45.36 -1.09
CA LEU A 139 14.48 44.04 -1.69
C LEU A 139 15.24 42.97 -0.88
N ARG A 140 16.45 43.30 -0.39
CA ARG A 140 17.20 42.42 0.51
C ARG A 140 16.45 42.16 1.82
N ARG A 141 15.81 43.17 2.41
CA ARG A 141 14.97 42.99 3.60
C ARG A 141 13.84 41.98 3.34
N MET A 142 13.10 42.15 2.24
CA MET A 142 12.02 41.24 1.84
C MET A 142 12.50 39.80 1.63
N VAL A 143 13.65 39.62 0.96
CA VAL A 143 14.23 38.28 0.76
C VAL A 143 14.62 37.64 2.09
N ASN A 144 15.22 38.40 3.02
CA ASN A 144 15.59 37.88 4.33
C ASN A 144 14.38 37.47 5.18
N GLU A 145 13.26 38.19 5.07
CA GLU A 145 12.00 37.82 5.70
C GLU A 145 11.46 36.51 5.13
N ALA A 146 11.41 36.39 3.80
CA ALA A 146 11.02 35.16 3.12
C ALA A 146 11.94 33.97 3.50
N LEU A 147 13.24 34.19 3.66
CA LEU A 147 14.17 33.17 4.15
C LEU A 147 13.87 32.75 5.59
N GLY A 148 13.46 33.69 6.45
CA GLY A 148 13.02 33.43 7.81
C GLY A 148 11.75 32.57 7.85
N GLU A 149 10.77 32.89 7.00
CA GLU A 149 9.50 32.16 6.87
C GLU A 149 9.68 30.76 6.25
N ALA A 150 10.61 30.59 5.30
CA ALA A 150 10.86 29.30 4.65
C ALA A 150 11.63 28.31 5.55
N ARG A 151 12.41 28.82 6.52
CA ARG A 151 13.31 28.00 7.34
C ARG A 151 12.61 26.92 8.17
N PRO A 152 11.50 27.20 8.89
CA PRO A 152 10.79 26.20 9.68
C PRO A 152 10.30 25.02 8.82
N TRP A 153 9.83 25.29 7.61
CA TRP A 153 9.34 24.27 6.68
C TRP A 153 10.45 23.33 6.21
N LEU A 154 11.60 23.88 5.82
CA LEU A 154 12.77 23.07 5.49
C LEU A 154 13.24 22.23 6.69
N ASN A 155 13.23 22.81 7.89
CA ASN A 155 13.63 22.09 9.11
C ASN A 155 12.64 20.96 9.44
N LYS A 156 11.33 21.18 9.28
CA LYS A 156 10.30 20.15 9.46
C LYS A 156 10.52 18.96 8.54
N ALA A 157 10.78 19.22 7.24
CA ALA A 157 11.10 18.17 6.27
C ALA A 157 12.36 17.38 6.65
N LYS A 158 13.45 18.07 7.06
CA LYS A 158 14.68 17.41 7.52
C LYS A 158 14.46 16.54 8.74
N SER A 159 13.73 17.04 9.74
CA SER A 159 13.42 16.29 10.95
C SER A 159 12.61 15.04 10.65
N ALA A 160 11.65 15.11 9.72
CA ALA A 160 10.88 13.96 9.28
C ALA A 160 11.78 12.89 8.64
N VAL A 161 12.68 13.28 7.72
CA VAL A 161 13.63 12.36 7.09
C VAL A 161 14.54 11.69 8.13
N HIS A 162 15.10 12.47 9.05
CA HIS A 162 15.99 11.95 10.08
C HIS A 162 15.25 10.98 11.03
N LYS A 163 14.03 11.35 11.43
CA LYS A 163 13.17 10.48 12.25
C LYS A 163 12.88 9.16 11.52
N ALA A 164 12.51 9.21 10.24
CA ALA A 164 12.22 7.99 9.48
C ALA A 164 13.44 7.09 9.34
N GLN A 165 14.64 7.65 9.13
CA GLN A 165 15.88 6.87 9.12
C GLN A 165 16.12 6.15 10.45
N GLY A 166 15.97 6.86 11.56
CA GLY A 166 16.13 6.28 12.90
C GLY A 166 15.07 5.21 13.21
N ASP A 167 13.81 5.50 12.90
CA ASP A 167 12.69 4.58 13.07
C ASP A 167 12.85 3.31 12.23
N ILE A 168 13.24 3.43 10.95
CA ILE A 168 13.43 2.26 10.08
C ILE A 168 14.51 1.34 10.65
N ASN A 169 15.65 1.89 11.07
CA ASN A 169 16.70 1.09 11.67
C ASN A 169 16.18 0.40 12.94
N ARG A 170 15.60 1.17 13.86
CA ARG A 170 15.08 0.70 15.14
C ARG A 170 14.06 -0.43 14.97
N PHE A 171 12.99 -0.20 14.21
CA PHE A 171 11.94 -1.19 13.98
C PHE A 171 12.47 -2.45 13.28
N LEU A 172 13.50 -2.30 12.44
CA LEU A 172 14.08 -3.44 11.74
C LEU A 172 15.06 -4.26 12.60
N THR A 173 15.71 -3.68 13.60
CA THR A 173 16.76 -4.35 14.37
C THR A 173 16.35 -4.75 15.79
N GLU A 174 15.50 -3.97 16.44
CA GLU A 174 15.16 -4.12 17.87
C GLU A 174 13.90 -4.98 18.09
N ARG A 175 13.56 -5.86 17.14
CA ARG A 175 12.44 -6.81 17.32
C ARG A 175 12.77 -7.84 18.39
N GLU A 176 11.76 -8.22 19.16
CA GLU A 176 11.93 -9.19 20.27
C GLU A 176 12.27 -10.60 19.78
N LEU A 177 11.73 -11.00 18.62
CA LEU A 177 11.97 -12.31 18.03
C LEU A 177 12.15 -12.21 16.52
N LEU A 178 13.28 -12.69 16.02
CA LEU A 178 13.57 -12.81 14.59
C LEU A 178 13.36 -14.26 14.14
N PHE A 179 13.03 -14.46 12.86
CA PHE A 179 12.98 -15.81 12.28
C PHE A 179 14.28 -16.59 12.46
N ARG A 180 15.43 -15.90 12.39
CA ARG A 180 16.76 -16.50 12.62
C ARG A 180 17.01 -16.92 14.07
N ASP A 181 16.23 -16.41 15.02
CA ASP A 181 16.38 -16.74 16.44
C ASP A 181 15.58 -18.01 16.80
N ILE A 182 14.76 -18.51 15.87
CA ILE A 182 14.01 -19.75 16.05
C ILE A 182 15.00 -20.92 16.01
N PRO A 183 15.07 -21.75 17.06
CA PRO A 183 16.01 -22.88 17.11
C PRO A 183 15.77 -23.90 15.99
N ASP A 184 16.81 -24.62 15.58
CA ASP A 184 16.71 -25.68 14.57
C ASP A 184 15.69 -26.75 14.97
N VAL A 185 14.73 -27.02 14.08
CA VAL A 185 13.66 -28.00 14.27
C VAL A 185 14.22 -29.41 14.50
N THR A 186 15.37 -29.76 13.91
CA THR A 186 15.94 -31.11 14.01
C THR A 186 16.47 -31.43 15.41
N LEU A 187 16.68 -30.40 16.24
CA LEU A 187 17.17 -30.53 17.60
C LEU A 187 16.04 -30.58 18.65
N GLN A 188 14.79 -30.39 18.23
CA GLN A 188 13.66 -30.31 19.13
C GLN A 188 13.23 -31.71 19.63
N GLU A 189 12.65 -31.76 20.83
CA GLU A 189 12.27 -33.02 21.49
C GLU A 189 11.17 -33.79 20.74
N PHE A 190 10.30 -33.08 20.02
CA PHE A 190 9.26 -33.66 19.18
C PHE A 190 9.77 -34.18 17.82
N THR A 191 11.05 -33.99 17.49
CA THR A 191 11.64 -34.44 16.23
C THR A 191 12.34 -35.79 16.42
N PRO A 192 12.00 -36.84 15.63
CA PRO A 192 12.62 -38.15 15.77
C PRO A 192 14.15 -38.08 15.56
N ALA A 193 14.90 -38.72 16.45
CA ALA A 193 16.36 -38.81 16.35
C ALA A 193 16.85 -40.22 16.76
N PRO A 194 18.00 -40.71 16.26
CA PRO A 194 18.55 -42.00 16.64
C PRO A 194 18.67 -42.14 18.17
N GLY A 195 18.02 -43.15 18.74
CA GLY A 195 18.01 -43.41 20.19
C GLY A 195 16.95 -42.65 21.01
N ARG A 196 16.17 -41.76 20.40
CA ARG A 196 15.07 -41.03 21.06
C ARG A 196 13.72 -41.60 20.61
N LYS A 197 13.00 -42.27 21.52
CA LYS A 197 11.61 -42.72 21.27
C LYS A 197 10.64 -41.57 21.54
N ILE A 198 9.82 -41.23 20.55
CA ILE A 198 8.74 -40.24 20.70
C ILE A 198 7.44 -40.98 20.94
N GLU A 199 6.76 -40.64 22.02
CA GLU A 199 5.42 -41.15 22.30
C GLU A 199 4.42 -40.32 21.49
N TRP A 200 3.91 -40.93 20.42
CA TRP A 200 2.82 -40.39 19.62
C TRP A 200 1.51 -40.95 20.15
N LYS A 201 0.58 -40.08 20.59
CA LYS A 201 -0.79 -40.46 20.95
C LYS A 201 -1.76 -39.82 19.95
N PRO A 202 -2.16 -40.57 18.91
CA PRO A 202 -3.22 -40.13 18.01
C PRO A 202 -4.54 -39.98 18.79
N ASP A 203 -5.36 -38.98 18.46
CA ASP A 203 -6.72 -38.89 18.99
C ASP A 203 -7.59 -40.01 18.37
N PRO A 204 -8.18 -40.92 19.18
CA PRO A 204 -9.03 -42.00 18.68
C PRO A 204 -10.29 -41.54 17.94
N GLY A 205 -10.76 -40.31 18.16
CA GLY A 205 -11.94 -39.72 17.54
C GLY A 205 -11.65 -38.94 16.25
N TYR A 206 -10.38 -38.71 15.90
CA TYR A 206 -10.01 -37.94 14.73
C TYR A 206 -10.24 -38.74 13.44
N GLN A 207 -11.17 -38.28 12.61
CA GLN A 207 -11.35 -38.79 11.26
C GLN A 207 -10.45 -38.02 10.30
N THR A 208 -9.67 -38.73 9.49
CA THR A 208 -8.84 -38.15 8.43
C THR A 208 -9.73 -37.62 7.30
N GLN A 209 -10.40 -36.50 7.53
CA GLN A 209 -11.01 -35.71 6.48
C GLN A 209 -10.12 -34.49 6.26
N ASP A 210 -9.59 -34.44 5.04
CA ASP A 210 -8.74 -33.40 4.46
C ASP A 210 -7.31 -33.35 4.99
N ARG A 211 -6.37 -33.65 4.09
CA ARG A 211 -4.93 -33.39 4.28
C ARG A 211 -4.76 -31.96 4.78
N THR A 212 -3.80 -31.72 5.68
CA THR A 212 -3.41 -30.36 6.05
C THR A 212 -3.24 -29.53 4.77
N SER A 213 -3.79 -28.32 4.76
CA SER A 213 -3.83 -27.44 3.57
C SER A 213 -2.46 -27.20 2.92
N LEU A 214 -1.38 -27.45 3.67
CA LEU A 214 0.00 -27.38 3.20
C LEU A 214 0.43 -28.51 2.25
N GLU A 215 -0.19 -29.70 2.30
CA GLU A 215 0.24 -30.90 1.55
C GLU A 215 -0.62 -31.17 0.29
N GLY A 216 -1.64 -30.35 0.05
CA GLY A 216 -2.77 -30.64 -0.85
C GLY A 216 -2.81 -29.88 -2.19
N HIS A 217 -1.69 -29.60 -2.85
CA HIS A 217 -1.70 -29.06 -4.23
C HIS A 217 -1.69 -30.16 -5.33
N ARG A 218 -2.47 -31.24 -5.18
CA ARG A 218 -2.80 -32.17 -6.28
C ARG A 218 -4.19 -32.80 -6.13
N GLY A 219 -5.15 -32.21 -6.84
CA GLY A 219 -6.25 -32.85 -7.58
C GLY A 219 -7.20 -33.86 -6.90
N GLY A 220 -8.46 -33.45 -6.74
CA GLY A 220 -9.61 -34.29 -7.08
C GLY A 220 -10.53 -34.77 -5.94
N GLY A 221 -11.73 -34.19 -5.88
CA GLY A 221 -12.98 -34.97 -5.86
C GLY A 221 -13.58 -35.47 -4.54
N SER A 222 -14.41 -34.61 -3.93
CA SER A 222 -15.78 -34.87 -3.44
C SER A 222 -16.07 -35.68 -2.16
N ALA A 223 -16.85 -34.98 -1.31
CA ALA A 223 -18.00 -35.40 -0.48
C ALA A 223 -17.79 -35.94 0.95
N GLY A 224 -18.32 -35.17 1.92
CA GLY A 224 -19.26 -35.72 2.90
C GLY A 224 -19.07 -35.34 4.37
N GLY A 225 -19.58 -34.17 4.75
CA GLY A 225 -20.52 -34.02 5.88
C GLY A 225 -20.02 -34.11 7.34
N GLY A 226 -19.90 -32.94 7.97
CA GLY A 226 -20.75 -32.58 9.11
C GLY A 226 -20.14 -32.51 10.51
N GLY A 227 -19.98 -31.28 11.02
CA GLY A 227 -20.42 -30.95 12.39
C GLY A 227 -19.42 -30.25 13.34
N SER A 228 -19.59 -28.92 13.48
CA SER A 228 -19.31 -28.09 14.68
C SER A 228 -17.84 -27.83 15.08
N THR A 229 -17.36 -26.64 15.45
CA THR A 229 -17.87 -25.25 15.54
C THR A 229 -16.66 -24.38 15.93
N GLY A 230 -16.34 -23.30 15.20
CA GLY A 230 -15.29 -22.38 15.65
C GLY A 230 -14.76 -21.34 14.64
N GLY A 231 -15.62 -20.45 14.13
CA GLY A 231 -15.24 -19.08 13.75
C GLY A 231 -14.49 -18.82 12.43
N TYR A 232 -15.16 -18.05 11.56
CA TYR A 232 -14.69 -17.37 10.32
C TYR A 232 -14.66 -18.18 9.01
N GLY A 233 -15.61 -17.86 8.12
CA GLY A 233 -15.52 -18.22 6.69
C GLY A 233 -16.88 -18.46 6.03
N GLY A 234 -17.53 -17.40 5.55
CA GLY A 234 -18.73 -17.50 4.70
C GLY A 234 -18.38 -17.32 3.23
N TYR A 235 -17.88 -18.36 2.56
CA TYR A 235 -18.05 -18.48 1.11
C TYR A 235 -19.39 -19.17 0.87
N GLY A 236 -20.29 -18.49 0.16
CA GLY A 236 -21.60 -19.02 -0.21
C GLY A 236 -21.53 -20.24 -1.14
N PRO A 237 -22.68 -20.68 -1.71
CA PRO A 237 -22.85 -21.97 -2.39
C PRO A 237 -22.05 -22.20 -3.68
N SER A 238 -21.11 -21.32 -4.02
CA SER A 238 -20.35 -21.32 -5.28
C SER A 238 -18.99 -22.03 -5.20
N GLY A 239 -18.52 -22.42 -4.01
CA GLY A 239 -17.22 -23.06 -3.83
C GLY A 239 -16.02 -22.11 -4.08
N PRO A 240 -14.78 -22.53 -3.71
CA PRO A 240 -13.58 -21.74 -3.93
C PRO A 240 -13.25 -21.59 -5.43
N PRO A 241 -12.65 -20.46 -5.86
CA PRO A 241 -12.29 -20.24 -7.25
C PRO A 241 -11.16 -21.18 -7.72
N PRO A 242 -11.06 -21.46 -9.03
CA PRO A 242 -10.07 -22.38 -9.59
C PRO A 242 -8.62 -21.87 -9.41
N PRO A 243 -7.64 -22.79 -9.24
CA PRO A 243 -6.25 -22.45 -9.00
C PRO A 243 -5.60 -21.90 -10.27
N GLY A 244 -5.24 -20.61 -10.27
CA GLY A 244 -4.51 -19.96 -11.36
C GLY A 244 -4.89 -18.50 -11.56
N GLY A 245 -4.52 -17.61 -10.64
CA GLY A 245 -4.67 -16.17 -10.88
C GLY A 245 -4.15 -15.34 -9.72
N GLY A 246 -3.08 -14.57 -9.97
CA GLY A 246 -2.57 -13.46 -9.15
C GLY A 246 -2.28 -13.74 -7.67
N PRO A 247 -1.60 -12.83 -6.97
CA PRO A 247 -1.66 -12.82 -5.50
C PRO A 247 -3.13 -12.70 -5.06
N ALA A 248 -3.49 -13.26 -3.91
CA ALA A 248 -4.83 -13.07 -3.34
C ALA A 248 -4.98 -11.59 -2.88
N PRO A 249 -6.18 -11.01 -2.91
CA PRO A 249 -6.43 -9.70 -2.33
C PRO A 249 -6.06 -9.67 -0.84
N THR A 250 -5.29 -8.68 -0.39
CA THR A 250 -4.85 -8.58 1.01
C THR A 250 -5.43 -7.35 1.72
N GLY A 251 -5.64 -7.45 3.04
CA GLY A 251 -6.04 -6.34 3.91
C GLY A 251 -7.34 -5.63 3.53
N GLN A 252 -7.41 -4.31 3.76
CA GLN A 252 -8.62 -3.50 3.55
C GLN A 252 -9.07 -3.46 2.07
N VAL A 253 -8.15 -3.66 1.13
CA VAL A 253 -8.48 -3.71 -0.29
C VAL A 253 -9.29 -4.96 -0.63
N LYS A 254 -9.03 -6.09 0.05
CA LYS A 254 -9.85 -7.30 -0.05
C LYS A 254 -11.31 -7.01 0.30
N GLU A 255 -11.56 -6.32 1.42
CA GLU A 255 -12.92 -5.98 1.86
C GLU A 255 -13.64 -5.11 0.83
N TRP A 256 -12.95 -4.12 0.24
CA TRP A 256 -13.52 -3.27 -0.80
C TRP A 256 -13.81 -4.04 -2.09
N ILE A 257 -12.93 -4.97 -2.49
CA ILE A 257 -13.14 -5.84 -3.65
C ILE A 257 -14.35 -6.75 -3.41
N GLU A 258 -14.43 -7.40 -2.25
CA GLU A 258 -15.55 -8.28 -1.89
C GLU A 258 -16.87 -7.52 -1.85
N GLN A 259 -16.88 -6.33 -1.23
CA GLN A 259 -18.06 -5.46 -1.17
C GLN A 259 -18.50 -4.99 -2.56
N ALA A 260 -17.56 -4.60 -3.42
CA ALA A 260 -17.85 -4.20 -4.79
C ALA A 260 -18.41 -5.37 -5.63
N ILE A 261 -17.82 -6.57 -5.53
CA ILE A 261 -18.30 -7.78 -6.19
C ILE A 261 -19.72 -8.12 -5.71
N GLU A 262 -19.99 -8.00 -4.42
CA GLU A 262 -21.32 -8.27 -3.86
C GLU A 262 -22.36 -7.30 -4.43
N ILE A 263 -22.06 -5.99 -4.45
CA ILE A 263 -22.93 -4.96 -5.03
C ILE A 263 -23.15 -5.24 -6.52
N LEU A 264 -22.09 -5.48 -7.29
CA LEU A 264 -22.19 -5.76 -8.73
C LEU A 264 -23.01 -7.02 -9.03
N THR A 265 -22.89 -8.06 -8.20
CA THR A 265 -23.66 -9.30 -8.31
C THR A 265 -25.16 -9.04 -8.09
N ARG A 266 -25.52 -8.23 -7.06
CA ARG A 266 -26.92 -7.81 -6.85
C ARG A 266 -27.47 -6.98 -8.01
N HIS A 267 -26.61 -6.28 -8.74
CA HIS A 267 -26.94 -5.51 -9.94
C HIS A 267 -26.85 -6.33 -11.25
N GLY A 268 -26.77 -7.66 -11.16
CA GLY A 268 -26.88 -8.56 -12.31
C GLY A 268 -25.58 -8.77 -13.09
N VAL A 269 -24.43 -8.36 -12.57
CA VAL A 269 -23.13 -8.68 -13.17
C VAL A 269 -22.75 -10.12 -12.79
N PRO A 270 -22.49 -11.00 -13.77
CA PRO A 270 -22.12 -12.38 -13.47
C PRO A 270 -20.80 -12.48 -12.69
N ALA A 271 -20.80 -13.19 -11.56
CA ALA A 271 -19.61 -13.39 -10.73
C ALA A 271 -18.44 -14.02 -11.51
N SER A 272 -18.72 -14.85 -12.52
CA SER A 272 -17.72 -15.44 -13.41
C SER A 272 -16.89 -14.42 -14.21
N LYS A 273 -17.32 -13.15 -14.26
CA LYS A 273 -16.61 -12.06 -14.94
C LYS A 273 -15.77 -11.19 -14.01
N MET A 274 -15.85 -11.41 -12.70
CA MET A 274 -15.31 -10.53 -11.65
C MET A 274 -14.34 -11.28 -10.73
N ASN A 275 -13.32 -11.92 -11.30
CA ASN A 275 -12.33 -12.63 -10.50
C ASN A 275 -11.61 -11.66 -9.54
N ALA A 276 -11.72 -11.89 -8.24
CA ALA A 276 -11.20 -11.00 -7.20
C ALA A 276 -9.67 -10.83 -7.26
N ASN A 277 -8.93 -11.89 -7.58
CA ASN A 277 -7.47 -11.84 -7.69
C ASN A 277 -7.03 -11.03 -8.93
N ASP A 278 -7.79 -11.11 -10.02
CA ASP A 278 -7.53 -10.29 -11.22
C ASP A 278 -7.85 -8.82 -10.96
N ILE A 279 -8.92 -8.51 -10.22
CA ILE A 279 -9.23 -7.15 -9.77
C ILE A 279 -8.10 -6.63 -8.87
N TRP A 280 -7.64 -7.45 -7.93
CA TRP A 280 -6.54 -7.09 -7.05
C TRP A 280 -5.23 -6.86 -7.82
N MET A 281 -4.90 -7.72 -8.78
CA MET A 281 -3.71 -7.56 -9.63
C MET A 281 -3.72 -6.20 -10.33
N ILE A 282 -4.86 -5.81 -10.90
CA ILE A 282 -5.04 -4.49 -11.48
C ILE A 282 -4.77 -3.42 -10.41
N ILE A 283 -5.44 -3.48 -9.25
CA ILE A 283 -5.29 -2.45 -8.21
C ILE A 283 -3.84 -2.33 -7.71
N GLN A 284 -3.13 -3.44 -7.57
CA GLN A 284 -1.71 -3.47 -7.20
C GLN A 284 -0.85 -2.74 -8.22
N HIS A 285 -1.03 -3.00 -9.52
CA HIS A 285 -0.26 -2.35 -10.56
C HIS A 285 -0.66 -0.90 -10.82
N GLU A 286 -1.95 -0.57 -10.69
CA GLU A 286 -2.50 0.74 -11.04
C GLU A 286 -2.32 1.77 -9.90
N SER A 287 -2.53 1.37 -8.65
CA SER A 287 -2.55 2.30 -7.51
C SER A 287 -1.75 1.83 -6.29
N GLY A 288 -1.26 0.58 -6.28
CA GLY A 288 -0.66 -0.04 -5.10
C GLY A 288 -1.63 -0.12 -3.91
N GLY A 289 -2.94 -0.10 -4.16
CA GLY A 289 -3.98 -0.11 -3.12
C GLY A 289 -4.33 1.26 -2.52
N ASN A 290 -3.89 2.38 -3.11
CA ASN A 290 -4.21 3.73 -2.63
C ASN A 290 -5.50 4.28 -3.28
N PRO A 291 -6.61 4.48 -2.53
CA PRO A 291 -7.87 5.00 -3.07
C PRO A 291 -7.80 6.48 -3.49
N ASN A 292 -6.78 7.21 -3.05
CA ASN A 292 -6.52 8.60 -3.44
C ASN A 292 -5.43 8.73 -4.51
N ALA A 293 -5.03 7.63 -5.18
CA ALA A 293 -4.04 7.68 -6.25
C ALA A 293 -4.53 8.55 -7.42
N ILE A 294 -3.66 9.42 -7.95
CA ILE A 294 -3.93 10.26 -9.12
C ILE A 294 -2.71 10.20 -10.05
N ASN A 295 -2.92 9.81 -11.31
CA ASN A 295 -1.90 9.87 -12.33
C ASN A 295 -1.96 11.21 -13.08
N ASN A 296 -0.93 12.04 -12.91
CA ASN A 296 -0.82 13.36 -13.56
C ASN A 296 0.17 13.41 -14.72
N TRP A 297 0.64 12.26 -15.21
CA TRP A 297 1.78 12.18 -16.13
C TRP A 297 1.43 11.61 -17.50
N ASP A 298 0.18 11.19 -17.72
CA ASP A 298 -0.27 10.58 -18.97
C ASP A 298 -1.05 11.57 -19.86
N SER A 299 -1.33 11.13 -21.09
CA SER A 299 -2.09 11.93 -22.05
C SER A 299 -3.51 12.31 -21.58
N ASN A 300 -4.05 11.61 -20.59
CA ASN A 300 -5.36 11.92 -20.03
C ASN A 300 -5.26 13.08 -19.02
N ALA A 301 -4.18 13.12 -18.23
CA ALA A 301 -3.84 14.26 -17.38
C ALA A 301 -3.62 15.54 -18.21
N ASP A 302 -2.90 15.45 -19.33
CA ASP A 302 -2.71 16.57 -20.27
C ASP A 302 -4.05 17.09 -20.85
N ARG A 303 -5.04 16.19 -20.98
CA ARG A 303 -6.40 16.50 -21.43
C ARG A 303 -7.34 16.92 -20.30
N GLY A 304 -6.83 17.07 -19.08
CA GLY A 304 -7.59 17.54 -17.92
C GLY A 304 -8.48 16.49 -17.25
N THR A 305 -8.33 15.21 -17.60
CA THR A 305 -9.09 14.09 -17.01
C THR A 305 -8.14 13.00 -16.51
N PRO A 306 -7.32 13.26 -15.48
CA PRO A 306 -6.36 12.28 -14.98
C PRO A 306 -7.05 11.02 -14.44
N SER A 307 -6.36 9.88 -14.51
CA SER A 307 -6.80 8.63 -13.90
C SER A 307 -6.72 8.70 -12.36
N LYS A 308 -7.74 8.16 -11.68
CA LYS A 308 -7.95 8.32 -10.23
C LYS A 308 -8.43 7.02 -9.56
N GLY A 309 -8.07 6.88 -8.29
CA GLY A 309 -8.54 5.82 -7.39
C GLY A 309 -7.92 4.44 -7.65
N LEU A 310 -8.48 3.41 -7.01
CA LEU A 310 -7.88 2.08 -6.93
C LEU A 310 -7.61 1.42 -8.28
N MET A 311 -8.58 1.50 -9.20
CA MET A 311 -8.50 0.91 -10.53
C MET A 311 -8.06 1.92 -11.60
N GLN A 312 -7.62 3.13 -11.19
CA GLN A 312 -7.14 4.21 -12.07
C GLN A 312 -8.12 4.57 -13.20
N THR A 313 -9.38 4.84 -12.85
CA THR A 313 -10.39 5.28 -13.84
C THR A 313 -10.32 6.79 -14.09
N ILE A 314 -10.54 7.23 -15.32
CA ILE A 314 -10.73 8.66 -15.66
C ILE A 314 -12.19 9.09 -15.44
N ASP A 315 -12.45 10.37 -15.20
CA ASP A 315 -13.81 10.88 -14.91
C ASP A 315 -14.87 10.47 -15.96
N PRO A 316 -14.60 10.50 -17.29
CA PRO A 316 -15.57 10.03 -18.28
C PRO A 316 -15.90 8.54 -18.15
N THR A 317 -14.88 7.70 -17.96
CA THR A 317 -15.04 6.25 -17.80
C THR A 317 -15.79 5.91 -16.52
N PHE A 318 -15.42 6.54 -15.42
CA PHE A 318 -16.08 6.40 -14.13
C PHE A 318 -17.56 6.76 -14.24
N ASN A 319 -17.88 7.93 -14.80
CA ASN A 319 -19.26 8.38 -14.95
C ASN A 319 -20.11 7.50 -15.88
N ALA A 320 -19.51 6.90 -16.91
CA ALA A 320 -20.21 5.99 -17.81
C ALA A 320 -20.48 4.60 -17.17
N HIS A 321 -19.64 4.17 -16.22
CA HIS A 321 -19.68 2.80 -15.67
C HIS A 321 -20.03 2.72 -14.19
N LYS A 322 -20.23 3.84 -13.50
CA LYS A 322 -20.71 3.86 -12.11
C LYS A 322 -22.16 3.34 -11.98
N LEU A 323 -22.49 2.80 -10.83
CA LEU A 323 -23.87 2.47 -10.47
C LEU A 323 -24.59 3.70 -9.87
N PRO A 324 -25.92 3.81 -9.99
CA PRO A 324 -26.69 4.80 -9.23
C PRO A 324 -26.39 4.69 -7.72
N GLY A 325 -26.13 5.82 -7.06
CA GLY A 325 -25.73 5.84 -5.64
C GLY A 325 -24.22 5.70 -5.39
N HIS A 326 -23.43 5.33 -6.41
CA HIS A 326 -21.98 5.14 -6.33
C HIS A 326 -21.26 6.25 -7.12
N GLY A 327 -21.28 7.47 -6.59
CA GLY A 327 -20.89 8.69 -7.31
C GLY A 327 -19.49 9.22 -7.03
N ASN A 328 -18.76 8.64 -6.08
CA ASN A 328 -17.49 9.18 -5.60
C ASN A 328 -16.30 8.42 -6.16
N ILE A 329 -15.54 9.04 -7.07
CA ILE A 329 -14.40 8.38 -7.73
C ILE A 329 -13.24 8.00 -6.77
N TYR A 330 -13.17 8.62 -5.60
CA TYR A 330 -12.20 8.30 -4.55
C TYR A 330 -12.76 7.38 -3.46
N ASP A 331 -14.06 7.07 -3.50
CA ASP A 331 -14.57 5.98 -2.68
C ASP A 331 -14.05 4.66 -3.27
N PRO A 332 -13.39 3.82 -2.46
CA PRO A 332 -12.72 2.62 -2.95
C PRO A 332 -13.71 1.63 -3.59
N VAL A 333 -14.92 1.50 -3.04
CA VAL A 333 -15.94 0.57 -3.53
C VAL A 333 -16.55 1.10 -4.83
N ASP A 334 -16.88 2.39 -4.88
CA ASP A 334 -17.39 3.04 -6.10
C ASP A 334 -16.40 2.95 -7.27
N ASN A 335 -15.11 3.16 -6.98
CA ASN A 335 -14.05 3.08 -7.99
C ASN A 335 -13.90 1.66 -8.55
N ILE A 336 -13.92 0.64 -7.68
CA ILE A 336 -13.88 -0.77 -8.11
C ILE A 336 -15.14 -1.12 -8.92
N ILE A 337 -16.33 -0.67 -8.50
CA ILE A 337 -17.58 -0.88 -9.23
C ILE A 337 -17.45 -0.36 -10.68
N ALA A 338 -16.97 0.88 -10.85
CA ALA A 338 -16.84 1.48 -12.17
C ALA A 338 -15.74 0.81 -13.01
N GLY A 339 -14.58 0.52 -12.41
CA GLY A 339 -13.45 -0.13 -13.09
C GLY A 339 -13.79 -1.54 -13.58
N VAL A 340 -14.44 -2.35 -12.74
CA VAL A 340 -14.89 -3.71 -13.11
C VAL A 340 -15.92 -3.67 -14.23
N ARG A 341 -16.90 -2.75 -14.17
CA ARG A 341 -17.90 -2.61 -15.23
C ARG A 341 -17.29 -2.17 -16.55
N TYR A 342 -16.29 -1.29 -16.53
CA TYR A 342 -15.52 -0.92 -17.73
C TYR A 342 -14.73 -2.11 -18.28
N ALA A 343 -14.00 -2.84 -17.44
CA ALA A 343 -13.25 -4.02 -17.86
C ALA A 343 -14.16 -5.07 -18.53
N ILE A 344 -15.34 -5.31 -17.96
CA ILE A 344 -16.34 -6.22 -18.53
C ILE A 344 -16.92 -5.69 -19.84
N SER A 345 -17.24 -4.40 -19.94
CA SER A 345 -17.81 -3.83 -21.17
C SER A 345 -16.82 -3.87 -22.33
N ARG A 346 -15.53 -3.67 -22.03
CA ARG A 346 -14.46 -3.58 -23.04
C ARG A 346 -13.84 -4.93 -23.42
N TYR A 347 -13.65 -5.83 -22.44
CA TYR A 347 -12.88 -7.07 -22.59
C TYR A 347 -13.70 -8.35 -22.30
N GLY A 348 -14.96 -8.21 -21.88
CA GLY A 348 -15.87 -9.31 -21.60
C GLY A 348 -15.77 -9.88 -20.18
N SER A 349 -14.61 -9.78 -19.53
CA SER A 349 -14.34 -10.11 -18.13
C SER A 349 -13.09 -9.36 -17.63
N VAL A 350 -12.92 -9.23 -16.30
CA VAL A 350 -11.68 -8.68 -15.71
C VAL A 350 -10.46 -9.53 -16.07
N SER A 351 -10.62 -10.85 -16.16
CA SER A 351 -9.55 -11.78 -16.52
C SER A 351 -8.99 -11.59 -17.93
N ASN A 352 -9.73 -10.92 -18.82
CA ASN A 352 -9.34 -10.65 -20.21
C ASN A 352 -8.66 -9.28 -20.39
N VAL A 353 -8.49 -8.52 -19.32
CA VAL A 353 -7.77 -7.25 -19.35
C VAL A 353 -6.31 -7.51 -19.80
N PRO A 354 -5.76 -6.75 -20.77
CA PRO A 354 -4.43 -7.01 -21.33
C PRO A 354 -3.33 -7.16 -20.28
N GLY A 355 -3.29 -6.29 -19.27
CA GLY A 355 -2.33 -6.39 -18.17
C GLY A 355 -2.46 -7.70 -17.37
N VAL A 356 -3.68 -8.14 -17.08
CA VAL A 356 -3.93 -9.42 -16.38
C VAL A 356 -3.51 -10.61 -17.23
N VAL A 357 -3.85 -10.58 -18.54
CA VAL A 357 -3.45 -11.63 -19.49
C VAL A 357 -1.93 -11.70 -19.63
N ASN A 358 -1.25 -10.55 -19.73
CA ASN A 358 0.20 -10.49 -19.83
C ASN A 358 0.87 -11.07 -18.59
N THR A 359 0.48 -10.63 -17.39
CA THR A 359 1.05 -11.13 -16.14
C THR A 359 0.86 -12.64 -15.98
N LYS A 360 -0.32 -13.17 -16.37
CA LYS A 360 -0.58 -14.63 -16.37
C LYS A 360 0.29 -15.42 -17.35
N ASN A 361 0.79 -14.77 -18.40
CA ASN A 361 1.71 -15.36 -19.39
C ASN A 361 3.18 -15.02 -19.12
N GLY A 362 3.50 -14.41 -17.97
CA GLY A 362 4.87 -14.04 -17.59
C GLY A 362 5.44 -12.82 -18.36
N LEU A 363 4.57 -11.98 -18.91
CA LEU A 363 4.91 -10.72 -19.59
C LEU A 363 4.62 -9.51 -18.69
N ASP A 364 5.21 -8.37 -19.03
CA ASP A 364 5.02 -7.12 -18.28
C ASP A 364 3.56 -6.65 -18.31
N TYR A 365 3.09 -6.13 -17.16
CA TYR A 365 1.76 -5.56 -17.01
C TYR A 365 1.59 -4.30 -17.86
N VAL A 366 0.43 -4.15 -18.49
CA VAL A 366 0.04 -2.98 -19.28
C VAL A 366 -1.37 -2.56 -18.85
N GLY A 367 -1.55 -1.28 -18.52
CA GLY A 367 -2.85 -0.69 -18.16
C GLY A 367 -3.87 -0.73 -19.31
N TYR A 368 -5.14 -0.46 -19.01
CA TYR A 368 -6.28 -0.83 -19.87
C TYR A 368 -7.32 0.26 -20.15
#